data_AF-A0A2A5V3L1-F1
#
_entry.id   AF-A0A2A5V3L1-F1
#
_cell.length_a   1.000
_cell.length_b   1.000
_cell.length_c   1.000
_cell.angle_alpha   90.00
_cell.angle_beta   90.00
_cell.angle_gamma   90.00
#
_symmetry.space_group_name_H-M   'P 1'
#
loop_
_entity.id
_entity.type
_entity.pdbx_description
1 polymer ?
#
loop_
_entity_poly.entity_id
_entity_poly.type
_entity_poly.pdbx_seq_one_letter_code
_entity_poly.pdbx_strand_id
1 'polypeptide(L)'
;MKDKNLTNNYNSLSIEELTNLAVKMIEDLENQKDLNYSIEKYKKLLKLNNIIEKKFKKGVKNINEKTKENLLKITSRKNERKIK
;
A
#
# COMPACT_ATOMS: atom_id res chain seq x y z
N MET A 1 9.92 -27.02 -8.00
CA MET A 1 8.56 -26.87 -7.45
C MET A 1 8.61 -25.92 -6.24
N LYS A 2 7.62 -25.03 -6.12
CA LYS A 2 7.37 -24.00 -5.07
C LYS A 2 7.79 -22.53 -5.36
N ASP A 3 7.46 -22.01 -6.54
CA ASP A 3 7.55 -20.56 -6.84
C ASP A 3 6.26 -19.74 -6.56
N LYS A 4 5.22 -20.34 -5.95
CA LYS A 4 3.89 -19.70 -5.86
C LYS A 4 3.52 -19.09 -4.50
N ASN A 5 4.37 -19.12 -3.47
CA ASN A 5 3.97 -18.74 -2.10
C ASN A 5 4.52 -17.41 -1.55
N LEU A 6 5.37 -16.68 -2.28
CA LEU A 6 5.90 -15.40 -1.77
C LEU A 6 4.91 -14.23 -1.95
N THR A 7 4.12 -14.22 -3.02
CA THR A 7 3.20 -13.12 -3.33
C THR A 7 1.98 -13.07 -2.41
N ASN A 8 1.53 -14.22 -1.88
CA ASN A 8 0.38 -14.26 -0.99
C ASN A 8 0.65 -13.68 0.40
N ASN A 9 1.92 -13.59 0.83
CA ASN A 9 2.24 -13.09 2.18
C ASN A 9 2.24 -11.56 2.26
N TYR A 10 2.43 -10.84 1.15
CA TYR A 10 2.46 -9.37 1.17
C TYR A 10 1.07 -8.73 1.20
N ASN A 11 0.05 -9.43 0.69
CA ASN A 11 -1.30 -8.88 0.62
C ASN A 11 -1.99 -8.78 1.99
N SER A 12 -1.58 -9.60 2.97
CA SER A 12 -2.07 -9.55 4.34
C SER A 12 -1.45 -8.43 5.18
N LEU A 13 -0.29 -7.91 4.78
CA LEU A 13 0.46 -6.91 5.55
C LEU A 13 -0.12 -5.49 5.38
N SER A 14 0.05 -4.67 6.42
CA SER A 14 -0.23 -3.23 6.39
C SER A 14 0.70 -2.48 5.43
N ILE A 15 0.32 -1.25 5.05
CA ILE A 15 1.19 -0.41 4.20
C ILE A 15 2.50 -0.10 4.93
N GLU A 16 2.42 0.12 6.24
CA GLU A 16 3.57 0.42 7.09
C GLU A 16 4.53 -0.76 7.18
N GLU A 17 4.04 -1.98 7.44
CA GLU A 17 4.88 -3.17 7.45
C GLU A 17 5.57 -3.41 6.11
N LEU A 18 4.84 -3.25 4.99
CA LEU A 18 5.42 -3.37 3.66
C LEU A 18 6.51 -2.32 3.41
N THR A 19 6.29 -1.09 3.87
CA THR A 19 7.26 0.01 3.73
C THR A 19 8.51 -0.26 4.57
N ASN A 20 8.35 -0.74 5.79
CA ASN A 20 9.47 -1.13 6.66
C ASN A 20 10.27 -2.29 6.06
N LEU A 21 9.61 -3.25 5.41
CA LEU A 21 10.30 -4.31 4.66
C LEU A 21 11.07 -3.76 3.45
N ALA A 22 10.50 -2.78 2.74
CA ALA A 22 11.18 -2.13 1.61
C ALA A 22 12.43 -1.38 2.06
N VAL A 23 12.36 -0.64 3.18
CA VAL A 23 13.50 0.06 3.78
C VAL A 23 14.61 -0.93 4.13
N LYS A 24 14.30 -2.03 4.82
CA LYS A 24 15.28 -3.08 5.13
C LYS A 24 15.91 -3.69 3.88
N MET A 25 15.12 -3.91 2.82
CA MET A 25 15.66 -4.42 1.55
C MET A 25 16.59 -3.41 0.86
N ILE A 26 16.35 -2.11 1.00
CA ILE A 26 17.22 -1.05 0.48
C ILE A 26 18.54 -1.04 1.26
N GLU A 27 18.49 -1.03 2.58
CA GLU A 27 19.69 -1.10 3.43
C GLU A 27 20.55 -2.34 3.09
N ASP A 28 19.90 -3.50 2.91
CA ASP A 28 20.52 -4.76 2.47
C ASP A 28 21.18 -4.67 1.08
N LEU A 29 20.61 -3.88 0.17
CA LEU A 29 21.11 -3.68 -1.18
C LEU A 29 22.27 -2.69 -1.21
N GLU A 30 22.21 -1.63 -0.43
CA GLU A 30 23.28 -0.61 -0.30
C GLU A 30 24.57 -1.21 0.26
N ASN A 31 24.45 -2.18 1.16
CA ASN A 31 25.59 -2.91 1.73
C ASN A 31 26.10 -4.07 0.86
N GLN A 32 25.43 -4.38 -0.26
CA GLN A 32 25.76 -5.52 -1.10
C GLN A 32 26.84 -5.17 -2.14
N LYS A 33 27.98 -5.86 -2.10
CA LYS A 33 29.08 -5.66 -3.07
C LYS A 33 28.96 -6.54 -4.33
N ASP A 34 28.22 -7.65 -4.24
CA ASP A 34 28.00 -8.56 -5.36
C ASP A 34 26.77 -8.13 -6.18
N LEU A 35 27.03 -7.70 -7.41
CA LEU A 35 26.02 -7.24 -8.36
C LEU A 35 25.05 -8.35 -8.78
N ASN A 36 25.51 -9.60 -8.91
CA ASN A 36 24.65 -10.70 -9.32
C ASN A 36 23.62 -11.03 -8.23
N TYR A 37 24.05 -10.95 -6.97
CA TYR A 37 23.15 -11.15 -5.84
C TYR A 37 22.19 -9.97 -5.63
N SER A 38 22.61 -8.74 -5.96
CA SER A 38 21.76 -7.55 -5.83
C SER A 38 20.61 -7.52 -6.85
N ILE A 39 20.77 -8.08 -8.05
CA ILE A 39 19.74 -8.09 -9.11
C ILE A 39 18.43 -8.76 -8.62
N GLU A 40 18.52 -9.94 -8.01
CA GLU A 40 17.33 -10.66 -7.55
C GLU A 40 16.66 -9.97 -6.35
N LYS A 41 17.45 -9.38 -5.44
CA LYS A 41 16.91 -8.55 -4.35
C LYS A 41 16.22 -7.30 -4.89
N TYR A 42 16.80 -6.64 -5.89
CA TYR A 42 16.23 -5.46 -6.52
C TYR A 42 14.90 -5.78 -7.23
N LYS A 43 14.82 -6.91 -7.95
CA LYS A 43 13.55 -7.38 -8.55
C LYS A 43 12.46 -7.61 -7.50
N LYS A 44 12.82 -8.14 -6.32
CA LYS A 44 11.88 -8.33 -5.21
C LYS A 44 11.43 -6.99 -4.63
N LEU A 45 12.36 -6.05 -4.42
CA LEU A 45 12.06 -4.69 -3.97
C LEU A 45 11.11 -3.98 -4.94
N LEU A 46 11.33 -4.09 -6.25
CA LEU A 46 10.45 -3.49 -7.26
C LEU A 46 9.02 -4.04 -7.18
N LYS A 47 8.87 -5.37 -7.02
CA LYS A 47 7.56 -6.00 -6.81
C LYS A 47 6.89 -5.52 -5.53
N LEU A 48 7.64 -5.41 -4.44
CA LEU A 48 7.14 -4.92 -3.16
C LEU A 48 6.66 -3.47 -3.28
N ASN A 49 7.44 -2.61 -3.93
CA ASN A 49 7.08 -1.20 -4.13
C ASN A 49 5.79 -1.04 -4.94
N ASN A 50 5.61 -1.85 -5.99
CA ASN A 50 4.36 -1.87 -6.77
C ASN A 50 3.13 -2.28 -5.93
N ILE A 51 3.30 -3.15 -4.93
CA ILE A 51 2.22 -3.54 -4.01
C ILE A 51 1.90 -2.37 -3.07
N ILE A 52 2.91 -1.72 -2.51
CA ILE A 52 2.76 -0.53 -1.64
C ILE A 52 2.00 0.56 -2.38
N GLU A 53 2.40 0.89 -3.61
CA GLU A 53 1.77 1.92 -4.44
C GLU A 53 0.28 1.61 -4.67
N LYS A 54 -0.06 0.37 -5.05
CA LYS A 54 -1.45 -0.05 -5.25
C LYS A 54 -2.27 0.08 -3.97
N LYS A 55 -1.70 -0.33 -2.82
CA LYS A 55 -2.39 -0.30 -1.53
C LYS A 55 -2.61 1.14 -1.06
N PHE A 56 -1.62 2.02 -1.25
CA PHE A 56 -1.72 3.44 -0.98
C PHE A 56 -2.80 4.11 -1.84
N LYS A 57 -2.79 3.90 -3.17
CA LYS A 57 -3.82 4.42 -4.08
C LYS A 57 -5.23 3.97 -3.68
N LYS A 58 -5.40 2.70 -3.31
CA LYS A 58 -6.69 2.18 -2.82
C LYS A 58 -7.13 2.87 -1.51
N GLY A 59 -6.21 3.09 -0.59
CA GLY A 59 -6.45 3.83 0.66
C GLY A 59 -6.96 5.24 0.41
N VAL A 60 -6.26 5.99 -0.45
CA VAL A 60 -6.65 7.37 -0.84
C VAL A 60 -8.04 7.39 -1.47
N LYS A 61 -8.33 6.47 -2.40
CA LYS A 61 -9.65 6.38 -3.04
C LYS A 61 -10.77 6.14 -2.02
N ASN A 62 -10.57 5.19 -1.10
CA ASN A 62 -11.55 4.86 -0.07
C ASN A 62 -11.80 6.03 0.90
N ILE A 63 -10.74 6.76 1.29
CA ILE A 63 -10.87 7.96 2.13
C ILE A 63 -11.70 9.03 1.40
N ASN A 64 -11.41 9.26 0.12
CA ASN A 64 -12.14 10.25 -0.68
C ASN A 64 -13.63 9.90 -0.80
N GLU A 65 -13.95 8.65 -1.11
CA GLU A 65 -15.33 8.16 -1.20
C GLU A 65 -16.07 8.31 0.13
N LYS A 66 -15.48 7.83 1.23
CA LYS A 66 -16.07 7.94 2.57
C LYS A 66 -16.25 9.39 3.02
N THR A 67 -15.32 10.27 2.68
CA THR A 67 -15.42 11.70 2.98
C THR A 67 -16.57 12.33 2.21
N LYS A 68 -16.69 12.04 0.91
CA LYS A 68 -17.81 12.51 0.08
C LYS A 68 -19.16 12.02 0.62
N GLU A 69 -19.27 10.75 0.99
CA GLU A 69 -20.49 10.21 1.62
C GLU A 69 -20.84 10.92 2.92
N ASN A 70 -19.86 11.16 3.79
CA ASN A 70 -20.09 11.85 5.05
C ASN A 70 -20.55 13.29 4.84
N LEU A 71 -19.96 14.01 3.87
CA LEU A 71 -20.38 15.36 3.50
C LEU A 71 -21.83 15.39 2.98
N LEU A 72 -22.20 14.42 2.13
CA LEU A 72 -23.58 14.27 1.65
C LEU A 72 -24.55 14.02 2.81
N LYS A 73 -24.22 13.08 3.72
CA LYS A 73 -25.04 12.79 4.91
C LYS A 73 -25.25 14.02 5.79
N ILE A 74 -24.20 14.83 6.00
CA ILE A 74 -24.30 16.09 6.78
C ILE A 74 -25.20 17.09 6.07
N THR A 75 -25.03 17.27 4.76
CA THR A 75 -25.79 18.25 3.96
C THR A 75 -27.27 17.87 3.90
N SER A 76 -27.61 16.61 3.67
CA SER A 76 -29.00 16.12 3.66
C SER A 76 -29.68 16.31 5.03
N ARG A 77 -29.00 15.96 6.13
CA ARG A 77 -29.53 16.18 7.50
C ARG A 77 -29.75 17.67 7.82
N LYS A 78 -28.90 18.55 7.30
CA LYS A 78 -29.06 20.01 7.47
C LYS A 78 -30.29 20.53 6.73
N ASN A 79 -30.62 19.96 5.56
CA ASN A 79 -31.79 20.33 4.79
C ASN A 79 -33.09 19.85 5.45
N GLU A 80 -33.12 18.63 6.02
CA GLU A 80 -34.27 18.12 6.80
C GLU A 80 -34.62 19.01 8.00
N ARG A 81 -33.60 19.57 8.68
CA ARG A 81 -33.78 20.50 9.81
C ARG A 81 -34.23 21.91 9.42
N LYS A 82 -34.10 22.30 8.15
CA LYS A 82 -34.54 23.61 7.63
C LYS A 82 -35.99 23.61 7.15
N ILE A 83 -36.56 22.44 6.90
CA ILE A 83 -37.92 22.26 6.36
C ILE A 83 -38.96 22.04 7.48
N LYS A 84 -38.50 21.85 8.73
CA LYS A 84 -39.33 21.92 9.94
C LYS A 84 -39.21 23.29 10.59
#